data_AF-F2UYD7-F1
#
_entry.id   AF-F2UYD7-F1
#
_cell.length_a   1.000
_cell.length_b   1.000
_cell.length_c   1.000
_cell.angle_alpha   90.00
_cell.angle_beta   90.00
_cell.angle_gamma   90.00
#
_symmetry.space_group_name_H-M   'P 1'
#
loop_
_entity.id
_entity.type
_entity.pdbx_description
1 polymer ?
#
loop_
_entity_poly.entity_id
_entity_poly.type
_entity_poly.pdbx_seq_one_letter_code
_entity_poly.pdbx_strand_id
1 'polypeptide(L)'
;MVGVLIDPMAQGAHAETDLAALGVFGQRYLDRIYAAYHEVSPLAEGWRERVGLHSWHIIMIHAFLFGGGYGGEAVAVARQYL
;
A
#
# COMPACT_ATOMS: atom_id res chain seq x y z
N MET A 1 -5.72 11.62 -19.53
CA MET A 1 -6.35 11.29 -18.23
C MET A 1 -5.56 12.04 -17.17
N VAL A 2 -6.22 12.84 -16.34
CA VAL A 2 -5.59 13.52 -15.20
C VAL A 2 -6.16 12.87 -13.95
N GLY A 3 -5.29 12.41 -13.04
CA GLY A 3 -5.67 11.88 -11.73
C GLY A 3 -5.48 12.94 -10.66
N VAL A 4 -6.34 12.92 -9.64
CA VAL A 4 -6.24 13.78 -8.45
C VAL A 4 -6.27 12.87 -7.22
N LEU A 5 -5.36 13.09 -6.27
CA LEU A 5 -5.40 12.47 -4.96
C LEU A 5 -6.20 13.37 -4.01
N ILE A 6 -7.10 12.78 -3.23
CA ILE A 6 -8.01 13.46 -2.30
C ILE A 6 -7.92 12.83 -0.90
N ASP A 7 -8.50 13.50 0.10
CA ASP A 7 -8.60 13.06 1.50
C ASP A 7 -7.27 12.57 2.13
N PRO A 8 -6.26 13.45 2.20
CA PRO A 8 -4.92 13.05 2.61
C PRO A 8 -4.82 12.73 4.10
N MET A 9 -4.03 11.70 4.42
CA MET A 9 -3.36 11.54 5.71
C MET A 9 -1.86 11.85 5.51
N ALA A 10 -1.54 13.09 5.18
CA ALA A 10 -0.18 13.48 4.80
C ALA A 10 0.82 13.39 5.97
N GLN A 11 1.96 12.75 5.74
CA GLN A 11 3.03 12.56 6.72
C GLN A 11 4.39 12.34 6.05
N GLY A 12 5.47 12.61 6.76
CA GLY A 12 6.84 12.30 6.33
C GLY A 12 7.20 10.83 6.52
N ALA A 13 6.50 9.93 5.84
CA ALA A 13 6.68 8.48 5.95
C ALA A 13 7.44 7.90 4.73
N HIS A 14 7.58 6.56 4.71
CA HIS A 14 8.21 5.85 3.61
C HIS A 14 7.31 5.87 2.35
N ALA A 15 7.87 6.20 1.19
CA ALA A 15 7.09 6.30 -0.06
C ALA A 15 6.39 4.99 -0.46
N GLU A 16 7.00 3.84 -0.13
CA GLU A 16 6.39 2.52 -0.36
C GLU A 16 5.05 2.34 0.37
N THR A 17 4.78 3.09 1.45
CA THR A 17 3.49 3.07 2.15
C THR A 17 2.35 3.57 1.27
N ASP A 18 2.51 4.72 0.62
CA ASP A 18 1.49 5.27 -0.27
C ASP A 18 1.32 4.41 -1.51
N LEU A 19 2.41 3.91 -2.08
CA LEU A 19 2.40 3.01 -3.23
C LEU A 19 1.67 1.70 -2.91
N ALA A 20 1.95 1.08 -1.75
CA ALA A 20 1.27 -0.15 -1.33
C ALA A 20 -0.21 0.09 -1.06
N ALA A 21 -0.58 1.24 -0.48
CA ALA A 21 -1.98 1.60 -0.21
C ALA A 21 -2.82 1.68 -1.49
N LEU A 22 -2.25 2.11 -2.63
CA LEU A 22 -2.90 2.06 -3.93
C LEU A 22 -3.34 0.63 -4.30
N GLY A 23 -2.63 -0.41 -3.85
CA GLY A 23 -2.96 -1.79 -4.16
C GLY A 23 -4.16 -2.37 -3.38
N VAL A 24 -4.44 -1.86 -2.18
CA VAL A 24 -5.31 -2.55 -1.20
C VAL A 24 -6.76 -2.67 -1.66
N PHE A 25 -7.32 -1.61 -2.24
CA PHE A 25 -8.72 -1.60 -2.73
C PHE A 25 -8.83 -1.67 -4.26
N GLY A 26 -7.72 -2.01 -4.91
CA GLY A 26 -7.60 -2.06 -6.35
C GLY A 26 -7.35 -0.68 -6.98
N GLN A 27 -6.37 -0.61 -7.86
CA GLN A 27 -6.12 0.52 -8.74
C GLN A 27 -5.88 0.02 -10.16
N ARG A 28 -6.64 0.57 -11.10
CA ARG A 28 -6.69 0.09 -12.50
C ARG A 28 -5.33 0.07 -13.21
N TYR A 29 -4.43 0.98 -12.83
CA TYR A 29 -3.15 1.19 -13.48
C TYR A 29 -1.96 0.95 -12.56
N LEU A 30 -2.12 0.12 -11.52
CA LEU A 30 -1.14 -0.05 -10.44
C LEU A 30 0.28 -0.34 -10.96
N ASP A 31 0.45 -1.33 -11.85
CA ASP A 31 1.77 -1.68 -12.40
C ASP A 31 2.40 -0.54 -13.20
N ARG A 32 1.59 0.23 -13.94
CA ARG A 32 2.06 1.39 -14.69
C ARG A 32 2.48 2.52 -13.74
N ILE A 33 1.74 2.71 -12.64
CA ILE A 33 2.09 3.69 -11.60
C ILE A 33 3.43 3.30 -10.96
N TYR A 34 3.60 2.03 -10.60
CA TYR A 34 4.86 1.53 -10.03
C TYR A 34 6.03 1.70 -10.99
N ALA A 35 5.87 1.35 -12.27
CA ALA A 35 6.92 1.51 -13.27
C ALA A 35 7.31 2.99 -13.44
N ALA A 36 6.33 3.87 -13.64
CA ALA A 36 6.58 5.29 -13.84
C ALA A 36 7.16 5.97 -12.59
N TYR A 37 6.73 5.58 -11.38
CA TYR A 37 7.32 6.06 -10.14
C TYR A 37 8.79 5.63 -10.04
N HIS A 38 9.09 4.35 -10.29
CA HIS A 38 10.45 3.82 -10.22
C HIS A 38 11.41 4.47 -11.22
N GLU A 39 10.93 4.85 -12.41
CA GLU A 39 11.74 5.54 -13.43
C GLU A 39 12.29 6.90 -12.94
N VAL A 40 11.53 7.61 -12.09
CA VAL A 40 11.90 8.96 -11.61
C VAL A 40 12.37 9.00 -10.15
N SER A 41 11.96 8.00 -9.36
CA SER A 41 12.33 7.80 -7.96
C SER A 41 12.52 6.31 -7.72
N PRO A 42 13.74 5.79 -7.98
CA PRO A 42 14.02 4.36 -7.90
C PRO A 42 13.69 3.78 -6.53
N LEU A 43 12.76 2.83 -6.52
CA LEU A 43 12.48 1.98 -5.36
C LEU A 43 13.67 1.06 -5.08
N ALA A 44 13.96 0.87 -3.80
CA ALA A 44 15.05 0.01 -3.37
C ALA A 44 14.82 -1.45 -3.79
N GLU A 45 15.90 -2.21 -3.90
CA GLU A 45 15.84 -3.66 -4.10
C GLU A 45 14.92 -4.30 -3.04
N GLY A 46 14.15 -5.31 -3.46
CA GLY A 46 13.24 -6.02 -2.56
C GLY A 46 11.94 -5.27 -2.22
N TRP A 47 11.59 -4.18 -2.90
CA TRP A 47 10.39 -3.40 -2.56
C TRP A 47 9.09 -4.18 -2.75
N ARG A 48 9.05 -5.13 -3.69
CA ARG A 48 7.84 -5.92 -3.96
C ARG A 48 7.51 -6.83 -2.78
N GLU A 49 8.54 -7.37 -2.17
CA GLU A 49 8.50 -8.21 -0.99
C GLU A 49 8.01 -7.42 0.23
N ARG A 50 8.17 -6.09 0.23
CA ARG A 50 7.71 -5.20 1.30
C ARG A 50 6.31 -4.60 1.06
N VAL A 51 5.67 -4.84 -0.09
CA VAL A 51 4.32 -4.29 -0.36
C VAL A 51 3.32 -4.72 0.72
N GLY A 52 3.35 -5.99 1.13
CA GLY A 52 2.51 -6.49 2.22
C GLY A 52 2.75 -5.71 3.53
N LEU A 53 4.01 -5.55 3.92
CA LEU A 53 4.43 -4.82 5.12
C LEU A 53 3.91 -3.38 5.12
N HIS A 54 4.03 -2.68 3.98
CA HIS A 54 3.57 -1.30 3.83
C HIS A 54 2.04 -1.17 3.77
N SER A 55 1.35 -2.13 3.14
CA SER A 55 -0.12 -2.17 3.09
C SER A 55 -0.77 -2.48 4.44
N TRP A 56 -0.05 -3.15 5.35
CA TRP A 56 -0.58 -3.61 6.63
C TRP A 56 -1.16 -2.47 7.48
N HIS A 57 -0.57 -1.27 7.42
CA HIS A 57 -1.07 -0.10 8.14
C HIS A 57 -2.52 0.25 7.77
N ILE A 58 -2.84 0.35 6.47
CA ILE A 58 -4.18 0.74 6.04
C ILE A 58 -5.19 -0.39 6.28
N ILE A 59 -4.77 -1.66 6.16
CA ILE A 59 -5.59 -2.82 6.49
C ILE A 59 -5.94 -2.82 7.99
N MET A 60 -4.99 -2.50 8.87
CA MET A 60 -5.23 -2.40 10.31
C MET A 60 -6.17 -1.26 10.68
N ILE A 61 -6.06 -0.11 10.01
CA ILE A 61 -7.05 0.97 10.17
C ILE A 61 -8.45 0.46 9.82
N HIS A 62 -8.59 -0.30 8.72
CA HIS A 62 -9.88 -0.85 8.31
C HIS A 62 -10.38 -1.94 9.27
N ALA A 63 -9.49 -2.76 9.80
CA ALA A 63 -9.83 -3.73 10.84
C ALA A 63 -10.35 -3.05 12.11
N PHE A 64 -9.73 -1.94 12.54
CA PHE A 64 -10.17 -1.17 13.70
C PHE A 64 -11.50 -0.46 13.47
N LEU A 65 -11.67 0.20 12.32
CA LEU A 65 -12.86 1.01 12.04
C LEU A 65 -14.08 0.18 11.62
N PHE A 66 -13.86 -0.92 10.88
CA PHE A 66 -14.93 -1.65 10.21
C PHE A 66 -15.03 -3.13 10.62
N GLY A 67 -14.00 -3.70 11.25
CA GLY A 67 -14.00 -5.10 11.66
C GLY A 67 -14.12 -6.08 10.49
N GLY A 68 -14.85 -7.18 10.67
CA GLY A 68 -15.12 -8.15 9.61
C GLY A 68 -13.85 -8.85 9.08
N GLY A 69 -13.77 -9.01 7.75
CA GLY A 69 -12.69 -9.75 7.09
C GLY A 69 -11.30 -9.13 7.23
N TYR A 70 -11.21 -7.82 7.50
CA TYR A 70 -9.94 -7.10 7.57
C TYR A 70 -9.01 -7.60 8.69
N GLY A 71 -9.56 -8.13 9.79
CA GLY A 71 -8.73 -8.73 10.85
C GLY A 71 -8.03 -10.01 10.38
N GLY A 72 -8.73 -10.85 9.62
CA GLY A 72 -8.14 -12.05 9.01
C GLY A 72 -7.10 -11.71 7.95
N GLU A 73 -7.38 -10.69 7.13
CA GLU A 73 -6.45 -10.17 6.12
C GLU A 73 -5.17 -9.62 6.76
N ALA A 74 -5.28 -8.81 7.82
CA ALA A 74 -4.12 -8.27 8.53
C ALA A 74 -3.21 -9.38 9.08
N VAL A 75 -3.81 -10.44 9.63
CA VAL A 75 -3.05 -11.62 10.10
C VAL A 75 -2.41 -12.37 8.93
N ALA A 76 -3.14 -12.55 7.82
CA ALA A 76 -2.62 -13.25 6.65
C ALA A 76 -1.41 -12.54 6.04
N VAL A 77 -1.46 -11.21 5.93
CA VAL A 77 -0.33 -10.39 5.48
C VAL A 77 0.85 -10.48 6.46
N ALA A 78 0.60 -10.32 7.76
CA ALA A 78 1.66 -10.38 8.78
C ALA A 78 2.41 -11.73 8.76
N ARG A 79 1.71 -12.84 8.49
CA ARG A 79 2.31 -14.18 8.40
C ARG A 79 3.31 -14.36 7.26
N GLN A 80 3.33 -13.48 6.26
CA GLN A 80 4.30 -13.54 5.17
C GLN A 80 5.71 -13.11 5.62
N TYR A 81 5.83 -12.53 6.81
CA TYR A 81 7.06 -11.96 7.36
C TYR A 81 7.56 -12.66 8.63
N LEU A 82 7.03 -13.85 8.92
CA LEU A 82 7.43 -14.73 10.03
C LEU A 82 8.12 -15.98 9.49
#